data_AF-A0A967PV34-F1
#
_entry.id   AF-A0A967PV34-F1
#
_cell.length_a   1.000
_cell.length_b   1.000
_cell.length_c   1.000
_cell.angle_alpha   90.00
_cell.angle_beta   90.00
_cell.angle_gamma   90.00
#
_symmetry.space_group_name_H-M   'P 1'
#
loop_
_entity.id
_entity.type
_entity.pdbx_description
1 polymer ?
#
loop_
_entity_poly.entity_id
_entity_poly.type
_entity_poly.pdbx_seq_one_letter_code
_entity_poly.pdbx_strand_id
1 'polypeptide(L)'
;APAAVREVMEIIAGDGFGLRAHRTRQTPLLQMVTEGAELHPDVRISEDIAGGIAPDFQSAGFRRPDEIVLIDGGRYADHLVSPRSAV
;
A
#
# COMPACT_ATOMS: atom_id res chain seq x y z
N ALA A 1 -2.26 -20.38 -8.62
CA ALA A 1 -0.80 -20.62 -8.50
C ALA A 1 -0.14 -19.36 -7.97
N PRO A 2 0.92 -19.46 -7.13
CA PRO A 2 1.58 -18.28 -6.52
C PRO A 2 2.07 -17.22 -7.51
N ALA A 3 2.51 -17.64 -8.71
CA ALA A 3 2.98 -16.71 -9.75
C ALA A 3 1.92 -15.71 -10.20
N ALA A 4 0.65 -16.13 -10.31
CA ALA A 4 -0.45 -15.24 -10.69
C ALA A 4 -0.71 -14.17 -9.62
N VAL A 5 -0.54 -14.52 -8.34
CA VAL A 5 -0.65 -13.55 -7.24
C VAL A 5 0.46 -12.51 -7.34
N ARG A 6 1.69 -12.94 -7.63
CA ARG A 6 2.83 -12.03 -7.83
C ARG A 6 2.57 -11.03 -8.96
N GLU A 7 2.05 -11.48 -10.10
CA GLU A 7 1.72 -10.58 -11.23
C GLU A 7 0.69 -9.52 -10.84
N VAL A 8 -0.35 -9.90 -10.08
CA VAL A 8 -1.32 -8.95 -9.54
C VAL A 8 -0.64 -7.98 -8.57
N MET A 9 0.21 -8.48 -7.68
CA MET A 9 0.93 -7.66 -6.71
C MET A 9 1.91 -6.69 -7.36
N GLU A 10 2.55 -7.05 -8.48
CA GLU A 10 3.43 -6.15 -9.25
C GLU A 10 2.68 -4.92 -9.78
N ILE A 11 1.41 -5.10 -10.20
CA ILE A 11 0.55 -3.99 -10.64
C ILE A 11 0.18 -3.10 -9.45
N ILE A 12 -0.24 -3.69 -8.33
CA ILE A 12 -0.74 -2.95 -7.18
C ILE A 12 0.40 -2.28 -6.41
N ALA A 13 1.57 -2.89 -6.29
CA ALA A 13 2.70 -2.36 -5.52
C ALA A 13 3.31 -1.09 -6.13
N GLY A 14 3.18 -0.88 -7.45
CA GLY A 14 3.71 0.31 -8.12
C GLY A 14 3.05 1.61 -7.64
N ASP A 15 1.74 1.74 -7.86
CA ASP A 15 0.98 2.97 -7.56
C ASP A 15 -0.32 2.71 -6.76
N GLY A 16 -0.60 1.45 -6.36
CA GLY A 16 -1.83 1.07 -5.67
C GLY A 16 -2.01 1.73 -4.31
N PHE A 17 -0.90 1.86 -3.57
CA PHE A 17 -0.90 2.26 -2.16
C PHE A 17 -0.30 3.64 -1.88
N GLY A 18 0.26 4.33 -2.88
CA GLY A 18 0.84 5.64 -2.67
C GLY A 18 -0.21 6.70 -2.29
N LEU A 19 0.06 7.51 -1.25
CA LEU A 19 -0.85 8.56 -0.80
C LEU A 19 -1.23 9.54 -1.92
N ARG A 20 -0.27 9.89 -2.78
CA ARG A 20 -0.53 10.75 -3.94
C ARG A 20 -1.52 10.08 -4.92
N ALA A 21 -1.25 8.83 -5.31
CA ALA A 21 -2.08 8.07 -6.24
C ALA A 21 -3.51 7.92 -5.71
N HIS A 22 -3.66 7.69 -4.40
CA HIS A 22 -4.95 7.68 -3.73
C HIS A 22 -5.66 9.05 -3.84
N ARG A 23 -4.99 10.15 -3.44
CA ARG A 23 -5.55 11.51 -3.50
C ARG A 23 -5.92 11.97 -4.90
N THR A 24 -5.12 11.62 -5.91
CA THR A 24 -5.37 11.99 -7.31
C THR A 24 -6.27 11.01 -8.05
N ARG A 25 -6.72 9.93 -7.40
CA ARG A 25 -7.50 8.83 -8.01
C ARG A 25 -6.79 8.19 -9.21
N GLN A 26 -5.47 8.14 -9.16
CA GLN A 26 -4.61 7.51 -10.17
C GLN A 26 -3.99 6.24 -9.59
N THR A 27 -4.85 5.28 -9.22
CA THR A 27 -4.46 4.01 -8.59
C THR A 27 -5.19 2.85 -9.26
N PRO A 28 -4.57 1.66 -9.41
CA PRO A 28 -5.25 0.45 -9.85
C PRO A 28 -6.40 0.00 -8.91
N LEU A 29 -6.48 0.55 -7.69
CA LEU A 29 -7.53 0.26 -6.71
C LEU A 29 -8.69 1.28 -6.76
N LEU A 30 -8.92 1.91 -7.92
CA LEU A 30 -9.87 3.02 -8.06
C LEU A 30 -11.27 2.73 -7.47
N GLN A 31 -11.85 1.58 -7.77
CA GLN A 31 -13.19 1.22 -7.28
C GLN A 31 -13.25 1.09 -5.75
N MET A 32 -12.18 0.61 -5.12
CA MET A 32 -12.09 0.57 -3.66
C MET A 32 -12.02 1.98 -3.06
N VAL A 33 -11.37 2.91 -3.77
CA VAL A 33 -11.24 4.31 -3.35
C VAL A 33 -12.51 5.13 -3.59
N THR A 34 -13.23 4.90 -4.69
CA THR A 34 -14.36 5.77 -5.12
C THR A 34 -15.73 5.16 -4.94
N GLU A 35 -15.83 3.83 -4.93
CA GLU A 35 -17.11 3.10 -4.97
C GLU A 35 -17.28 2.17 -3.76
N GLY A 36 -16.27 2.09 -2.88
CA GLY A 36 -16.31 1.22 -1.70
C GLY A 36 -16.24 -0.27 -2.03
N ALA A 37 -15.69 -0.63 -3.19
CA ALA A 37 -15.44 -2.03 -3.52
C ALA A 37 -14.44 -2.66 -2.53
N GLU A 38 -14.67 -3.89 -2.11
CA GLU A 38 -13.85 -4.57 -1.11
C GLU A 38 -13.31 -5.90 -1.68
N LEU A 39 -12.14 -6.31 -1.20
CA LEU A 39 -11.64 -7.66 -1.40
C LEU A 39 -12.35 -8.62 -0.43
N HIS A 40 -12.06 -9.91 -0.56
CA HIS A 40 -12.53 -10.89 0.43
C HIS A 40 -12.03 -10.52 1.83
N PRO A 41 -12.83 -10.68 2.90
CA PRO A 41 -12.44 -10.31 4.27
C PRO A 41 -11.14 -10.96 4.78
N ASP A 42 -10.81 -12.15 4.28
CA ASP A 42 -9.56 -12.84 4.65
C ASP A 42 -8.30 -12.23 4.01
N VAL A 43 -8.45 -11.24 3.12
CA VAL A 43 -7.30 -10.59 2.47
C VAL A 43 -6.75 -9.50 3.38
N ARG A 44 -5.49 -9.67 3.75
CA ARG A 44 -4.65 -8.67 4.41
C ARG A 44 -3.38 -8.47 3.59
N ILE A 45 -3.01 -7.21 3.39
CA ILE A 45 -1.77 -6.82 2.71
C ILE A 45 -1.07 -5.80 3.59
N SER A 46 0.20 -6.02 3.88
CA SER A 46 1.04 -5.07 4.61
C SER A 46 2.43 -4.95 4.00
N GLU A 47 3.06 -3.80 4.23
CA GLU A 47 4.49 -3.62 4.03
C GLU A 47 5.21 -3.95 5.34
N ASP A 48 5.99 -5.02 5.34
CA ASP A 48 6.87 -5.42 6.44
C ASP A 48 8.21 -4.68 6.33
N ILE A 49 8.41 -3.68 7.18
CA ILE A 49 9.57 -2.81 7.17
C ILE A 49 10.65 -3.39 8.09
N ALA A 50 10.27 -3.94 9.24
CA ALA A 50 11.19 -4.55 10.18
C ALA A 50 11.88 -5.81 9.61
N GLY A 51 11.17 -6.61 8.82
CA GLY A 51 11.72 -7.77 8.11
C GLY A 51 12.39 -7.44 6.78
N GLY A 52 12.32 -6.18 6.34
CA GLY A 52 12.83 -5.71 5.06
C GLY A 52 14.35 -5.47 5.06
N ILE A 53 14.89 -5.20 3.87
CA ILE A 53 16.29 -4.80 3.66
C ILE A 53 16.49 -3.29 3.56
N ALA A 54 15.39 -2.53 3.55
CA ALA A 54 15.40 -1.08 3.46
C ALA A 54 15.66 -0.47 4.84
N PRO A 55 16.20 0.76 4.91
CA PRO A 55 16.30 1.48 6.18
C PRO A 55 14.93 1.66 6.85
N ASP A 56 14.94 1.62 8.17
CA ASP A 56 13.80 1.90 9.04
C ASP A 56 13.52 3.40 9.17
N PHE A 57 14.13 4.24 8.32
CA PHE A 57 13.89 5.69 8.26
C PHE A 57 13.75 6.19 6.82
N GLN A 58 12.97 7.26 6.65
CA GLN A 58 12.77 7.95 5.37
C GLN A 58 13.96 8.85 5.03
N SER A 59 14.07 9.31 3.77
CA SER A 59 15.18 10.16 3.31
C SER A 59 15.31 11.49 4.05
N ALA A 60 14.25 11.95 4.74
CA ALA A 60 14.28 13.13 5.61
C ALA A 60 14.66 12.81 7.09
N GLY A 61 15.01 11.56 7.38
CA GLY A 61 15.45 11.10 8.71
C GLY A 61 14.33 10.63 9.66
N PHE A 62 13.07 10.64 9.23
CA PHE A 62 11.95 10.17 10.06
C PHE A 62 11.90 8.66 10.14
N ARG A 63 11.78 8.09 11.35
CA ARG A 63 11.57 6.66 11.51
C ARG A 63 10.25 6.20 10.88
N ARG A 64 10.29 5.03 10.27
CA ARG A 64 9.16 4.30 9.72
C ARG A 64 8.63 3.34 10.80
N PRO A 65 7.32 3.03 10.81
CA PRO A 65 6.80 1.95 11.64
C PRO A 65 7.35 0.60 11.16
N ASP A 66 7.29 -0.41 12.03
CA ASP A 66 7.74 -1.79 11.71
C ASP A 66 6.87 -2.45 10.62
N GLU A 67 5.59 -2.11 10.56
CA GLU A 67 4.61 -2.58 9.58
C GLU A 67 3.71 -1.42 9.14
N ILE A 68 3.34 -1.38 7.87
CA ILE A 68 2.25 -0.53 7.36
C ILE A 68 1.15 -1.45 6.82
N VAL A 69 -0.05 -1.35 7.39
CA VAL A 69 -1.19 -2.18 6.97
C VAL A 69 -1.92 -1.49 5.82
N LEU A 70 -1.88 -2.08 4.63
CA LEU A 70 -2.40 -1.49 3.40
C LEU A 70 -3.82 -1.94 3.09
N ILE A 71 -4.09 -3.23 3.26
CA ILE A 71 -5.42 -3.82 3.23
C ILE A 71 -5.63 -4.58 4.53
N ASP A 72 -6.77 -4.37 5.19
CA ASP A 72 -7.19 -5.11 6.38
C ASP A 72 -8.66 -5.49 6.26
N GLY A 73 -8.98 -6.77 6.51
CA GLY A 73 -10.36 -7.25 6.36
C GLY A 73 -10.92 -7.05 4.95
N GLY A 74 -10.08 -7.09 3.91
CA GLY A 74 -10.47 -6.78 2.53
C GLY A 74 -10.69 -5.29 2.21
N ARG A 75 -10.47 -4.39 3.17
CA ARG A 75 -10.68 -2.94 3.03
C ARG A 75 -9.37 -2.19 2.98
N TYR A 76 -9.38 -1.04 2.30
CA TYR A 76 -8.26 -0.10 2.32
C TYR A 76 -8.02 0.43 3.74
N ALA A 77 -6.78 0.33 4.24
CA ALA A 77 -6.40 0.72 5.61
C ALA A 77 -5.49 1.97 5.62
N ASP A 78 -4.22 1.81 5.24
CA ASP A 78 -3.21 2.89 5.25
C ASP A 78 -2.56 3.10 3.87
N HIS A 79 -1.79 4.18 3.75
CA HIS A 79 -1.11 4.59 2.53
C HIS A 79 0.41 4.59 2.70
N LEU A 80 1.11 4.32 1.61
CA LEU A 80 2.54 4.58 1.51
C LEU A 80 2.78 6.07 1.30
N VAL A 81 3.43 6.70 2.27
CA VAL A 81 3.75 8.11 2.26
C VAL A 81 5.23 8.31 1.93
N SER A 82 5.51 9.06 0.87
CA SER A 82 6.84 9.61 0.60
C SER A 82 6.93 11.06 1.09
N PRO A 83 8.14 11.60 1.35
CA PRO A 83 8.32 13.01 1.68
C PRO A 83 7.68 13.98 0.67
N ARG A 84 7.60 13.58 -0.61
CA ARG A 84 6.95 14.37 -1.68
C ARG A 84 5.43 14.37 -1.63
N SER A 85 4.82 13.40 -0.96
CA SER A 85 3.35 13.26 -0.86
C SER A 85 2.80 13.62 0.51
N ALA A 86 3.67 13.84 1.50
CA ALA A 86 3.30 14.20 2.87
C ALA A 86 2.89 15.67 3.03
N VAL A 87 3.21 16.52 2.06
CA VAL A 87 2.98 17.97 2.05
C VAL A 87 1.69 18.33 1.32
#